data_AF-A0A1W9Z3M2-F1
#
_entry.id   AF-A0A1W9Z3M2-F1
#
_cell.length_a   1.000
_cell.length_b   1.000
_cell.length_c   1.000
_cell.angle_alpha   90.00
_cell.angle_beta   90.00
_cell.angle_gamma   90.00
#
_symmetry.space_group_name_H-M   'P 1'
#
loop_
_entity.id
_entity.type
_entity.pdbx_description
1 polymer ?
#
loop_
_entity_poly.entity_id
_entity_poly.type
_entity_poly.pdbx_seq_one_letter_code
_entity_poly.pdbx_strand_id
1 'polypeptide(L)'
;MRTLAVSGAAVFALSVAGAPTAAAEPAWTMPDLTGMSLAEAQALYDSTIKDTGGPWLEVINGYVEGWTIRAPKMYDVCKQQPAAGKALEAKTWTAIAVNKRGDC
;
A
#
# COMPACT_ATOMS: atom_id res chain seq x y z
N MET A 1 -10.84 29.69 -59.72
CA MET A 1 -9.82 28.66 -60.03
C MET A 1 -8.82 28.70 -58.88
N ARG A 2 -8.93 27.86 -57.84
CA ARG A 2 -8.40 26.50 -57.70
C ARG A 2 -6.94 26.35 -58.15
N THR A 3 -6.02 26.33 -57.17
CA THR A 3 -4.78 25.54 -57.25
C THR A 3 -4.45 24.99 -55.85
N LEU A 4 -4.46 23.66 -55.78
CA LEU A 4 -3.96 22.73 -54.76
C LEU A 4 -2.40 22.77 -54.80
N ALA A 5 -1.55 22.27 -53.89
CA ALA A 5 -1.61 21.52 -52.64
C ALA A 5 -0.13 21.29 -52.19
N VAL A 6 0.04 20.91 -50.91
CA VAL A 6 1.04 19.96 -50.36
C VAL A 6 2.51 20.37 -50.26
N SER A 7 3.03 20.25 -49.03
CA SER A 7 4.36 19.76 -48.56
C SER A 7 4.88 20.71 -47.47
N GLY A 8 5.36 20.30 -46.30
CA GLY A 8 5.72 18.98 -45.81
C GLY A 8 5.93 19.04 -44.29
N ALA A 9 6.09 17.86 -43.70
CA ALA A 9 6.35 17.65 -42.28
C ALA A 9 7.55 18.47 -41.78
N ALA A 10 7.44 19.08 -40.60
CA ALA A 10 8.58 19.63 -39.89
C ALA A 10 8.44 19.46 -38.37
N VAL A 11 9.15 18.43 -37.90
CA VAL A 11 9.96 18.38 -36.68
C VAL A 11 9.24 18.37 -35.32
N PHE A 12 9.10 17.14 -34.81
CA PHE A 12 9.18 16.81 -33.39
C PHE A 12 10.40 17.48 -32.75
N ALA A 13 10.21 18.35 -31.76
CA ALA A 13 11.19 18.64 -30.72
C ALA A 13 10.54 19.39 -29.55
N LEU A 14 9.68 18.71 -28.78
CA LEU A 14 9.38 19.17 -27.43
C LEU A 14 10.38 18.49 -26.50
N SER A 15 11.47 19.21 -26.23
CA SER A 15 12.42 18.93 -25.17
C SER A 15 11.68 18.93 -23.83
N VAL A 16 11.23 17.77 -23.37
CA VAL A 16 10.81 17.59 -21.99
C VAL A 16 12.09 17.44 -21.16
N ALA A 17 12.75 18.58 -20.93
CA ALA A 17 13.80 18.68 -19.93
C ALA A 17 13.18 18.29 -18.58
N GLY A 18 13.84 17.36 -17.88
CA GLY A 18 13.30 16.65 -16.71
C GLY A 18 12.88 17.60 -15.60
N ALA A 19 11.58 17.93 -15.57
CA ALA A 19 10.95 18.36 -14.35
C ALA A 19 11.14 17.22 -13.33
N PRO A 20 11.66 17.49 -12.12
CA PRO A 20 11.55 16.49 -11.06
C PRO A 20 10.07 16.19 -10.93
N THR A 21 9.67 14.94 -11.16
CA THR A 21 8.36 14.52 -10.66
C THR A 21 8.43 14.82 -9.17
N ALA A 22 7.64 15.78 -8.70
CA ALA A 22 7.50 16.00 -7.28
C ALA A 22 6.96 14.68 -6.75
N ALA A 23 7.85 13.86 -6.18
CA ALA A 23 7.46 12.61 -5.57
C ALA A 23 6.42 12.99 -4.52
N ALA A 24 5.16 12.63 -4.76
CA ALA A 24 4.09 12.92 -3.83
C ALA A 24 4.52 12.37 -2.47
N GLU A 25 4.51 13.22 -1.45
CA GLU A 25 4.88 12.78 -0.11
C GLU A 25 3.99 11.59 0.27
N PRO A 26 4.58 10.50 0.78
CA PRO A 26 3.81 9.31 1.07
C PRO A 26 2.76 9.63 2.12
N ALA A 27 1.52 9.21 1.84
CA ALA A 27 0.38 9.51 2.70
C ALA A 27 0.54 8.91 4.10
N TRP A 28 1.32 7.83 4.22
CA TRP A 28 1.62 7.18 5.48
C TRP A 28 2.88 6.31 5.38
N THR A 29 3.47 5.96 6.53
CA THR A 29 4.61 5.03 6.60
C THR A 29 4.17 3.77 7.31
N MET A 30 4.56 2.60 6.79
CA MET A 30 4.23 1.31 7.37
C MET A 30 4.77 1.21 8.80
N PRO A 31 3.91 1.08 9.82
CA PRO A 31 4.33 0.91 11.19
C PRO A 31 4.96 -0.46 11.39
N ASP A 32 5.75 -0.62 12.45
CA ASP A 32 6.13 -1.94 12.92
C ASP A 32 4.96 -2.56 13.68
N LEU A 33 4.37 -3.58 13.07
CA LEU A 33 3.24 -4.34 13.60
C LEU A 33 3.70 -5.67 14.17
N THR A 34 4.94 -6.08 13.92
CA THR A 34 5.45 -7.40 14.31
C THR A 34 5.48 -7.52 15.84
N GLY A 35 4.94 -8.61 16.38
CA GLY A 35 4.79 -8.82 17.82
C GLY A 35 3.59 -8.11 18.45
N MET A 36 2.85 -7.28 17.70
CA MET A 36 1.60 -6.67 18.14
C MET A 36 0.46 -7.68 18.04
N SER A 37 -0.61 -7.52 18.83
CA SER A 37 -1.80 -8.34 18.63
C SER A 37 -2.55 -7.91 17.36
N LEU A 38 -3.24 -8.85 16.70
CA LEU A 38 -4.04 -8.50 15.52
C LEU A 38 -5.11 -7.44 15.84
N ALA A 39 -5.69 -7.47 17.05
CA ALA A 39 -6.67 -6.48 17.48
C ALA A 39 -6.09 -5.06 17.53
N GLU A 40 -4.85 -4.92 18.02
CA GLU A 40 -4.16 -3.62 18.07
C GLU A 40 -3.76 -3.14 16.68
N ALA A 41 -3.26 -4.05 15.83
CA ALA A 41 -2.94 -3.71 14.44
C ALA A 41 -4.17 -3.23 13.66
N GLN A 42 -5.32 -3.90 13.82
CA GLN A 42 -6.59 -3.47 13.21
C GLN A 42 -7.05 -2.11 13.74
N ALA A 43 -6.98 -1.90 15.05
CA ALA A 43 -7.36 -0.63 15.67
C ALA A 43 -6.49 0.54 15.17
N LEU A 44 -5.20 0.30 14.94
CA LEU A 44 -4.27 1.29 14.39
C LEU A 44 -4.63 1.69 12.95
N TYR A 45 -4.98 0.73 12.10
CA TYR A 45 -5.45 1.02 10.75
C TYR A 45 -6.78 1.78 10.77
N ASP A 46 -7.72 1.33 11.62
CA ASP A 46 -9.02 1.98 11.78
C ASP A 46 -8.90 3.43 12.25
N SER A 47 -7.96 3.74 13.16
CA SER A 47 -7.77 5.10 13.69
C SER A 47 -7.03 6.04 12.74
N THR A 48 -6.20 5.51 11.84
CA THR A 48 -5.25 6.32 11.08
C THR A 48 -5.67 6.53 9.63
N ILE A 49 -6.25 5.49 9.00
CA ILE A 49 -6.37 5.42 7.53
C ILE A 49 -7.71 4.87 7.02
N LYS A 50 -8.68 4.62 7.91
CA LYS A 50 -10.02 4.14 7.54
C LYS A 50 -10.73 5.05 6.53
N ASP A 51 -10.61 6.36 6.70
CA ASP A 51 -11.31 7.36 5.87
C ASP A 51 -10.41 7.99 4.79
N THR A 52 -9.15 7.56 4.67
CA THR A 52 -8.18 8.12 3.72
C THR A 52 -8.18 7.44 2.35
N GLY A 53 -9.04 6.42 2.16
CA GLY A 53 -9.07 5.61 0.95
C GLY A 53 -7.89 4.65 0.84
N GLY A 54 -7.27 4.29 1.96
CA GLY A 54 -6.17 3.34 2.07
C GLY A 54 -4.89 3.96 2.64
N PRO A 55 -3.85 3.14 2.85
CA PRO A 55 -3.76 1.73 2.48
C PRO A 55 -4.69 0.79 3.27
N TRP A 56 -5.08 -0.34 2.68
CA TRP A 56 -5.92 -1.35 3.33
C TRP A 56 -5.06 -2.44 3.98
N LEU A 57 -5.59 -3.03 5.07
CA LEU A 57 -4.94 -4.14 5.77
C LEU A 57 -5.57 -5.46 5.37
N GLU A 58 -4.78 -6.32 4.74
CA GLU A 58 -5.08 -7.72 4.51
C GLU A 58 -4.52 -8.56 5.66
N VAL A 59 -5.34 -9.49 6.16
CA VAL A 59 -4.97 -10.36 7.29
C VAL A 59 -4.91 -11.80 6.79
N ILE A 60 -3.70 -12.37 6.85
CA ILE A 60 -3.41 -13.74 6.46
C ILE A 60 -3.28 -14.58 7.74
N ASN A 61 -4.11 -15.62 7.88
CA ASN A 61 -3.98 -16.57 8.99
C ASN A 61 -2.88 -17.58 8.66
N GLY A 62 -1.70 -17.42 9.27
CA GLY A 62 -0.55 -18.31 9.11
C GLY A 62 -0.60 -19.56 9.99
N TYR A 63 -1.51 -19.61 10.97
CA TYR A 63 -1.62 -20.73 11.91
C TYR A 63 -2.31 -21.94 11.29
N VAL A 64 -3.51 -21.74 10.71
CA VAL A 64 -4.23 -22.79 9.98
C VAL A 64 -4.87 -22.19 8.74
N GLU A 65 -4.43 -22.67 7.57
CA GLU A 65 -4.96 -22.25 6.28
C GLU A 65 -6.48 -22.52 6.21
N GLY A 66 -7.25 -21.51 5.83
CA GLY A 66 -8.71 -21.59 5.69
C GLY A 66 -9.53 -21.42 6.97
N TRP A 67 -8.91 -21.26 8.15
CA TRP A 67 -9.65 -20.97 9.38
C TRP A 67 -9.95 -19.47 9.55
N THR A 68 -11.21 -19.14 9.83
CA THR A 68 -11.62 -17.77 10.14
C THR A 68 -11.12 -17.34 11.52
N ILE A 69 -10.52 -16.16 11.58
CA ILE A 69 -10.11 -15.53 12.83
C ILE A 69 -11.37 -15.04 13.57
N ARG A 70 -11.73 -15.71 14.67
CA ARG A 70 -12.90 -15.35 15.49
C ARG A 70 -12.57 -14.42 16.66
N ALA A 71 -11.34 -14.47 17.17
CA ALA A 71 -10.90 -13.70 18.31
C ALA A 71 -9.54 -13.05 18.01
N PRO A 72 -9.51 -11.85 17.39
CA PRO A 72 -8.26 -11.18 16.99
C PRO A 72 -7.25 -11.02 18.12
N LYS A 73 -7.71 -10.86 19.36
CA LYS A 73 -6.86 -10.77 20.56
C LYS A 73 -6.09 -12.04 20.91
N MET A 74 -6.37 -13.17 20.26
CA MET A 74 -5.68 -14.46 20.47
C MET A 74 -4.56 -14.70 19.45
N TYR A 75 -4.31 -13.73 18.56
CA TYR A 75 -3.34 -13.82 17.49
C TYR A 75 -2.35 -12.66 17.57
N ASP A 76 -1.10 -12.97 17.25
CA ASP A 76 -0.03 -11.99 17.15
C ASP A 76 0.45 -11.91 15.69
N VAL A 77 0.87 -10.72 15.29
CA VAL A 77 1.45 -10.47 13.97
C VAL A 77 2.87 -11.02 13.94
N CYS A 78 3.12 -12.02 13.12
CA CYS A 78 4.45 -12.63 12.99
C CYS A 78 5.22 -12.10 11.78
N LYS A 79 4.52 -11.66 10.74
CA LYS A 79 5.13 -11.08 9.53
C LYS A 79 4.25 -9.95 9.00
N GLN A 80 4.89 -8.99 8.34
CA GLN A 80 4.22 -7.89 7.65
C GLN A 80 4.84 -7.61 6.28
N GLN A 81 4.03 -7.08 5.38
CA GLN A 81 4.42 -6.56 4.08
C GLN A 81 3.64 -5.27 3.76
N PRO A 82 4.31 -4.19 3.33
CA PRO A 82 5.75 -4.04 3.22
C PRO A 82 6.45 -4.03 4.60
N ALA A 83 7.78 -4.06 4.60
CA ALA A 83 8.56 -3.95 5.83
C ALA A 83 8.26 -2.63 6.58
N ALA A 84 8.47 -2.62 7.90
CA ALA A 84 8.33 -1.41 8.71
C ALA A 84 9.20 -0.27 8.17
N GLY A 85 8.71 0.97 8.29
CA GLY A 85 9.38 2.17 7.79
C GLY A 85 9.26 2.38 6.27
N LYS A 86 8.56 1.50 5.54
CA LYS A 86 8.32 1.71 4.11
C LYS A 86 7.20 2.72 3.89
N ALA A 87 7.45 3.66 2.99
CA ALA A 87 6.45 4.58 2.49
C ALA A 87 5.29 3.82 1.85
N LEU A 88 4.06 4.22 2.19
CA LEU A 88 2.83 3.66 1.65
C LEU A 88 2.12 4.71 0.81
N GLU A 89 1.74 4.31 -0.39
CA GLU A 89 0.91 5.12 -1.26
C GLU A 89 -0.57 4.95 -0.87
N ALA A 90 -1.38 5.99 -1.05
CA ALA A 90 -2.82 5.88 -0.89
C ALA A 90 -3.38 4.81 -1.86
N LYS A 91 -4.48 4.16 -1.46
CA LYS A 91 -5.15 3.09 -2.26
C LYS A 91 -4.29 1.86 -2.55
N THR A 92 -3.28 1.58 -1.73
CA THR A 92 -2.50 0.34 -1.79
C THR A 92 -2.96 -0.68 -0.75
N TRP A 93 -2.45 -1.91 -0.86
CA TRP A 93 -2.69 -2.98 0.10
C TRP A 93 -1.42 -3.27 0.89
N THR A 94 -1.61 -3.50 2.18
CA THR A 94 -0.62 -4.04 3.11
C THR A 94 -1.12 -5.38 3.60
N ALA A 95 -0.21 -6.28 3.97
CA ALA A 95 -0.56 -7.60 4.46
C ALA A 95 0.17 -7.89 5.77
N ILE A 96 -0.54 -8.53 6.70
CA ILE A 96 0.05 -9.12 7.90
C ILE A 96 -0.26 -10.61 7.95
N ALA A 97 0.73 -11.42 8.31
CA ALA A 97 0.53 -12.82 8.62
C ALA A 97 0.52 -12.98 10.14
N VAL A 98 -0.53 -13.64 10.65
CA VAL A 98 -0.74 -13.82 12.08
C VAL A 98 -0.73 -15.30 12.46
N ASN A 99 -0.15 -15.61 13.62
CA ASN A 99 -0.29 -16.92 14.25
C ASN A 99 -1.02 -16.77 15.58
N LYS A 100 -1.39 -17.90 16.19
CA LYS A 100 -1.88 -17.90 17.57
C LYS A 100 -0.82 -17.27 18.48
N ARG A 101 -1.27 -16.57 19.51
CA ARG A 101 -0.40 -15.85 20.43
C ARG A 101 0.73 -16.73 20.98
N GLY A 102 1.96 -16.26 20.86
CA GLY A 102 3.17 -16.97 21.27
C GLY A 102 3.69 -18.02 20.27
N ASP A 103 3.05 -18.21 19.12
CA ASP A 103 3.47 -19.15 18.05
C ASP A 103 4.10 -18.41 16.86
N CYS A 104 4.64 -17.20 17.10
CA CYS A 104 5.63 -16.56 16.24
C CYS A 104 7.03 -17.01 16.72
#